data_AF-A0A1X3S296-F1
#
_entry.id   AF-A0A1X3S296-F1
#
_cell.length_a   1.000
_cell.length_b   1.000
_cell.length_c   1.000
_cell.angle_alpha   90.00
_cell.angle_beta   90.00
_cell.angle_gamma   90.00
#
_symmetry.space_group_name_H-M   'P 1'
#
loop_
_entity.id
_entity.type
_entity.pdbx_description
1 polymer ?
#
loop_
_entity_poly.entity_id
_entity_poly.type
_entity_poly.pdbx_seq_one_letter_code
_entity_poly.pdbx_strand_id
1 'polypeptide(L)'
;MGASSPADCVIKIGITKNKNEYSATLLPFRSGLMSYSSTQKNIAYFELLENKINIFFEGTVDVCPLGTEFSGEFAVVNNHSKEFDALFDKLLEENYVNAVALFRSGKIEQAINSLEPYLTMSGGERFYNERIYNDYGYFLQQNKDYDESIKYFEVVKRKNPNRMAVYLNLADSFWEMKSTVKSMSNYRQYVKLMKMADHNKQIPSRVLERIN
;
A
#
# COMPACT_ATOMS: atom_id res chain seq x y z
N MET A 1 13.82 0.07 -37.52
CA MET A 1 14.13 0.91 -36.36
C MET A 1 12.96 0.78 -35.40
N GLY A 2 13.11 0.01 -34.33
CA GLY A 2 12.06 -0.12 -33.31
C GLY A 2 12.11 1.12 -32.44
N ALA A 3 11.07 1.96 -32.50
CA ALA A 3 10.91 3.03 -31.53
C ALA A 3 10.74 2.36 -30.16
N SER A 4 11.70 2.56 -29.26
CA SER A 4 11.51 2.26 -27.85
C SER A 4 10.31 3.08 -27.40
N SER A 5 9.25 2.43 -26.93
CA SER A 5 8.25 3.12 -26.12
C SER A 5 8.99 3.87 -25.00
N PRO A 6 8.61 5.11 -24.65
CA PRO A 6 9.08 5.72 -23.41
C PRO A 6 8.81 4.72 -22.28
N ALA A 7 9.81 4.48 -21.43
CA ALA A 7 9.58 3.63 -20.27
C ALA A 7 8.59 4.32 -19.34
N ASP A 8 7.66 3.55 -18.77
CA ASP A 8 6.69 4.04 -17.80
C ASP A 8 7.42 4.75 -16.66
N CYS A 9 7.03 5.99 -16.39
CA CYS A 9 7.54 6.77 -15.25
C CYS A 9 6.40 7.05 -14.27
N VAL A 10 6.70 6.94 -12.98
CA VAL A 10 5.75 7.24 -11.89
C VAL A 10 6.44 8.23 -10.97
N ILE A 11 5.73 9.28 -10.59
CA ILE A 11 6.19 10.24 -9.59
C ILE A 11 5.21 10.30 -8.43
N LYS A 12 5.68 10.75 -7.26
CA LYS A 12 4.83 11.03 -6.11
C LYS A 12 4.91 12.52 -5.80
N ILE A 13 3.78 13.20 -5.78
CA ILE A 13 3.72 14.64 -5.52
C ILE A 13 2.77 14.94 -4.34
N GLY A 14 3.17 15.86 -3.49
CA GLY A 14 2.33 16.40 -2.42
C GLY A 14 1.72 17.71 -2.87
N ILE A 15 0.39 17.75 -3.02
CA ILE A 15 -0.35 18.92 -3.50
C ILE A 15 -0.73 19.81 -2.33
N THR A 16 -0.50 21.11 -2.46
CA THR A 16 -0.91 22.17 -1.53
C THR A 16 -1.86 23.12 -2.26
N LYS A 17 -2.98 23.48 -1.61
CA LYS A 17 -3.91 24.48 -2.14
C LYS A 17 -3.74 25.80 -1.39
N ASN A 18 -3.46 26.87 -2.13
CA ASN A 18 -3.35 28.24 -1.62
C ASN A 18 -4.39 29.13 -2.30
N LYS A 19 -5.48 29.47 -1.58
CA LYS A 19 -6.65 30.16 -2.14
C LYS A 19 -7.23 29.40 -3.36
N ASN A 20 -6.96 29.90 -4.57
CA ASN A 20 -7.41 29.32 -5.84
C ASN A 20 -6.29 28.65 -6.64
N GLU A 21 -5.06 28.66 -6.12
CA GLU A 21 -3.89 28.08 -6.77
C GLU A 21 -3.51 26.75 -6.11
N TYR A 22 -2.98 25.83 -6.91
CA TYR A 22 -2.43 24.57 -6.44
C TYR A 22 -0.95 24.50 -6.80
N SER A 23 -0.13 24.13 -5.83
CA SER A 23 1.28 23.79 -6.04
C SER A 23 1.54 22.36 -5.59
N ALA A 24 2.55 21.72 -6.18
CA ALA A 24 3.03 20.41 -5.78
C ALA A 24 4.49 20.46 -5.42
N THR A 25 4.89 19.54 -4.57
CA THR A 25 6.30 19.22 -4.33
C THR A 25 6.54 17.76 -4.62
N LEU A 26 7.61 17.46 -5.33
CA LEU A 26 8.05 16.09 -5.54
C LEU A 26 8.44 15.46 -4.19
N LEU A 27 7.79 14.35 -3.86
CA LEU A 27 8.01 13.60 -2.63
C LEU A 27 8.94 12.42 -2.88
N PRO A 28 9.77 12.03 -1.90
CA PRO A 28 10.53 10.78 -1.97
C PRO A 28 9.61 9.58 -2.18
N PHE A 29 10.03 8.66 -3.05
CA PHE A 29 9.32 7.41 -3.31
C PHE A 29 10.27 6.31 -3.80
N ARG A 30 9.79 5.07 -3.71
CA ARG A 30 10.42 3.89 -4.31
C ARG A 30 9.36 3.07 -5.03
N SER A 31 9.68 2.62 -6.23
CA SER A 31 8.83 1.81 -7.09
C SER A 31 9.58 0.53 -7.49
N GLY A 32 8.92 -0.37 -8.23
CA GLY A 32 9.59 -1.54 -8.81
C GLY A 32 10.67 -1.18 -9.85
N LEU A 33 10.56 0.01 -10.44
CA LEU A 33 11.40 0.47 -11.56
C LEU A 33 12.41 1.55 -11.17
N MET A 34 12.09 2.40 -10.18
CA MET A 34 12.90 3.58 -9.86
C MET A 34 12.76 4.02 -8.39
N SER A 35 13.61 4.95 -7.97
CA SER A 35 13.51 5.57 -6.65
C SER A 35 13.98 7.02 -6.69
N TYR A 36 13.31 7.88 -5.94
CA TYR A 36 13.70 9.27 -5.73
C TYR A 36 13.84 9.54 -4.23
N SER A 37 14.97 10.11 -3.82
CA SER A 37 15.28 10.39 -2.42
C SER A 37 15.85 11.78 -2.16
N SER A 38 15.83 12.67 -3.16
CA SER A 38 16.40 14.01 -2.99
C SER A 38 15.57 14.84 -2.01
N THR A 39 16.29 15.67 -1.24
CA THR A 39 15.74 16.63 -0.30
C THR A 39 15.36 17.96 -0.97
N GLN A 40 15.80 18.18 -2.21
CA GLN A 40 15.37 19.32 -3.02
C GLN A 40 13.92 19.11 -3.47
N LYS A 41 13.11 20.13 -3.23
CA LYS A 41 11.70 20.13 -3.62
C LYS A 41 11.59 20.75 -5.00
N ASN A 42 11.47 19.91 -6.03
CA ASN A 42 11.02 20.39 -7.32
C ASN A 42 9.55 20.80 -7.18
N ILE A 43 9.25 22.04 -7.55
CA ILE A 43 7.90 22.60 -7.47
C ILE A 43 7.22 22.38 -8.80
N ALA A 44 5.98 21.91 -8.73
CA ALA A 44 5.06 21.91 -9.86
C ALA A 44 3.85 22.81 -9.57
N TYR A 45 3.27 23.33 -10.63
CA TYR A 45 2.05 24.12 -10.62
C TYR A 45 0.95 23.36 -11.34
N PHE A 46 -0.29 23.56 -10.89
CA PHE A 46 -1.45 22.98 -11.55
C PHE A 46 -2.42 24.05 -12.01
N GLU A 47 -2.96 23.83 -13.20
CA GLU A 47 -4.14 24.53 -13.68
C GLU A 47 -5.26 23.51 -13.86
N LEU A 48 -6.36 23.72 -13.13
CA LEU A 48 -7.56 22.92 -13.27
C LEU A 48 -8.41 23.51 -14.40
N LEU A 49 -8.57 22.75 -15.47
CA LEU A 49 -9.56 22.98 -16.52
C LEU A 49 -10.73 22.03 -16.29
N GLU A 50 -11.92 22.31 -16.84
CA GLU A 50 -13.15 21.56 -16.51
C GLU A 50 -12.98 20.03 -16.54
N ASN A 51 -12.20 19.50 -17.49
CA ASN A 51 -12.06 18.05 -17.73
C ASN A 51 -10.58 17.58 -17.69
N LYS A 52 -9.66 18.48 -17.35
CA LYS A 52 -8.22 18.29 -17.58
C LYS A 52 -7.42 18.97 -16.47
N ILE A 53 -6.23 18.45 -16.22
CA ILE A 53 -5.25 19.07 -15.34
C ILE A 53 -4.01 19.34 -16.16
N ASN A 54 -3.58 20.59 -16.23
CA ASN A 54 -2.24 20.90 -16.68
C ASN A 54 -1.30 20.84 -15.48
N ILE A 55 -0.20 20.10 -15.62
CA ILE A 55 0.88 20.05 -14.64
C ILE A 55 2.09 20.73 -15.28
N PHE A 56 2.76 21.63 -14.56
CA PHE A 56 3.97 22.28 -15.03
C PHE A 56 5.06 22.22 -13.96
N PHE A 57 6.21 21.64 -14.28
CA PHE A 57 7.41 21.70 -13.43
C PHE A 57 8.30 22.86 -13.87
N GLU A 58 8.88 23.60 -12.92
CA GLU A 58 9.80 24.72 -13.23
C GLU A 58 11.09 24.30 -13.95
N GLY A 59 11.39 23.00 -13.99
CA GLY A 59 12.56 22.44 -14.66
C GLY A 59 12.38 20.95 -14.97
N THR A 60 13.44 20.33 -15.51
CA THR A 60 13.42 18.89 -15.82
C THR A 60 13.33 18.07 -14.54
N VAL A 61 12.39 17.14 -14.51
CA VAL A 61 12.26 16.18 -13.42
C VAL A 61 13.23 15.02 -13.72
N ASP A 62 14.42 15.06 -13.12
CA ASP A 62 15.48 14.05 -13.26
C ASP A 62 15.14 12.68 -12.61
N VAL A 63 13.86 12.33 -12.58
CA VAL A 63 13.33 11.06 -12.09
C VAL A 63 12.94 10.15 -13.25
N CYS A 64 12.53 10.74 -14.37
CA CYS A 64 12.09 10.00 -15.54
C CYS A 64 13.22 9.81 -16.56
N PRO A 65 13.15 8.75 -17.40
CA PRO A 65 14.09 8.55 -18.50
C PRO A 65 14.17 9.78 -19.40
N LEU A 66 15.35 9.98 -20.00
CA LEU A 66 15.62 11.09 -20.92
C LEU A 66 14.53 11.21 -22.00
N GLY A 67 13.91 12.38 -22.07
CA GLY A 67 12.86 12.71 -23.04
C GLY A 67 11.42 12.58 -22.52
N THR A 68 11.19 12.04 -21.31
CA THR A 68 9.88 12.01 -20.68
C THR A 68 9.68 13.27 -19.82
N GLU A 69 8.93 14.24 -20.34
CA GLU A 69 8.50 15.42 -19.57
C GLU A 69 7.17 15.12 -18.87
N PHE A 70 7.10 15.33 -17.56
CA PHE A 70 5.86 15.20 -16.79
C PHE A 70 4.99 16.46 -16.82
N SER A 71 5.51 17.55 -17.37
CA SER A 71 4.73 18.74 -17.66
C SER A 71 3.84 18.46 -18.87
N GLY A 72 2.56 18.79 -18.77
CA GLY A 72 1.61 18.52 -19.84
C GLY A 72 0.17 18.52 -19.36
N GLU A 73 -0.71 18.22 -20.31
CA GLU A 73 -2.14 18.12 -20.09
C GLU A 73 -2.54 16.67 -19.80
N PHE A 74 -3.24 16.45 -18.70
CA PHE A 74 -3.71 15.15 -18.26
C PHE A 74 -5.24 15.11 -18.26
N ALA A 75 -5.81 14.12 -18.92
CA ALA A 75 -7.26 13.89 -18.88
C ALA A 75 -7.67 13.29 -17.53
N VAL A 76 -8.82 13.73 -17.03
CA VAL A 76 -9.44 13.11 -15.84
C VAL A 76 -10.00 11.74 -16.23
N VAL A 77 -9.54 10.68 -15.58
CA VAL A 77 -10.06 9.33 -15.79
C VAL A 77 -11.28 9.10 -14.89
N ASN A 78 -12.38 8.64 -15.48
CA ASN A 78 -13.60 8.33 -14.74
C ASN A 78 -13.36 7.16 -13.76
N ASN A 79 -13.67 7.36 -12.48
CA ASN A 79 -13.42 6.38 -11.41
C ASN A 79 -14.27 5.09 -11.47
N HIS A 80 -15.23 5.01 -12.38
CA HIS A 80 -16.03 3.81 -12.66
C HIS A 80 -15.64 3.12 -13.98
N SER A 81 -14.53 3.53 -14.60
CA SER A 81 -14.02 2.92 -15.84
C SER A 81 -13.04 1.78 -15.58
N LYS A 82 -12.92 0.86 -16.54
CA LYS A 82 -11.89 -0.19 -16.53
C LYS A 82 -10.47 0.37 -16.61
N GLU A 83 -10.31 1.51 -17.27
CA GLU A 83 -9.03 2.22 -17.36
C GLU A 83 -8.60 2.68 -15.97
N PHE A 84 -9.51 3.28 -15.21
CA PHE A 84 -9.24 3.65 -13.82
C PHE A 84 -8.89 2.44 -12.97
N ASP A 85 -9.61 1.32 -13.13
CA ASP A 85 -9.30 0.10 -12.37
C ASP A 85 -7.88 -0.39 -12.63
N ALA A 86 -7.47 -0.45 -13.90
CA ALA A 86 -6.12 -0.87 -14.28
C ALA A 86 -5.04 0.09 -13.78
N LEU A 87 -5.28 1.41 -13.87
CA LEU A 87 -4.36 2.43 -13.35
C LEU A 87 -4.27 2.36 -11.83
N PHE A 88 -5.39 2.13 -11.15
CA PHE A 88 -5.44 2.03 -9.70
C PHE A 88 -4.68 0.81 -9.19
N ASP A 89 -4.88 -0.37 -9.80
CA ASP A 89 -4.13 -1.58 -9.44
C ASP A 89 -2.62 -1.39 -9.60
N LYS A 90 -2.20 -0.72 -10.68
CA LYS A 90 -0.79 -0.38 -10.90
C LYS A 90 -0.26 0.55 -9.79
N LEU A 91 -0.97 1.64 -9.49
CA LEU A 91 -0.56 2.59 -8.45
C LEU A 91 -0.54 1.96 -7.05
N LEU A 92 -1.49 1.08 -6.76
CA LEU A 92 -1.55 0.34 -5.51
C LEU A 92 -0.31 -0.57 -5.35
N GLU A 93 0.07 -1.31 -6.39
CA GLU A 93 1.26 -2.18 -6.37
C GLU A 93 2.55 -1.36 -6.19
N GLU A 94 2.70 -0.22 -6.87
CA GLU A 94 3.88 0.64 -6.72
C GLU A 94 3.99 1.23 -5.30
N ASN A 95 2.86 1.67 -4.74
CA ASN A 95 2.84 2.18 -3.36
C ASN A 95 3.04 1.05 -2.33
N TYR A 96 2.62 -0.18 -2.64
CA TYR A 96 2.95 -1.33 -1.82
C TYR A 96 4.45 -1.62 -1.78
N VAL A 97 5.15 -1.57 -2.92
CA VAL A 97 6.62 -1.69 -2.96
C VAL A 97 7.29 -0.61 -2.09
N ASN A 98 6.81 0.63 -2.20
CA ASN A 98 7.28 1.73 -1.36
C ASN A 98 7.04 1.45 0.14
N ALA A 99 5.83 1.01 0.49
CA ALA A 99 5.44 0.73 1.87
C ALA A 99 6.30 -0.37 2.50
N VAL A 100 6.55 -1.46 1.77
CA VAL A 100 7.43 -2.54 2.22
C VAL A 100 8.85 -2.03 2.49
N ALA A 101 9.38 -1.16 1.62
CA ALA A 101 10.70 -0.56 1.82
C ALA A 101 10.74 0.36 3.06
N LEU A 102 9.71 1.19 3.24
CA LEU A 102 9.56 2.06 4.42
C LEU A 102 9.48 1.23 5.71
N PHE A 103 8.63 0.21 5.72
CA PHE A 103 8.45 -0.70 6.85
C PHE A 103 9.77 -1.41 7.23
N ARG A 104 10.49 -1.96 6.24
CA ARG A 104 11.80 -2.59 6.46
C ARG A 104 12.86 -1.62 7.00
N SER A 105 12.72 -0.33 6.72
CA SER A 105 13.58 0.72 7.30
C SER A 105 13.13 1.23 8.68
N GLY A 106 12.13 0.59 9.29
CA GLY A 106 11.58 0.97 10.60
C GLY A 106 10.58 2.13 10.56
N LYS A 107 10.24 2.65 9.38
CA LYS A 107 9.32 3.79 9.21
C LYS A 107 7.88 3.31 9.10
N ILE A 108 7.35 2.72 10.16
CA ILE A 108 6.05 2.03 10.17
C ILE A 108 4.90 2.97 9.79
N GLU A 109 4.79 4.14 10.42
CA GLU A 109 3.74 5.13 10.09
C GLU A 109 3.80 5.57 8.62
N GLN A 110 5.00 5.77 8.07
CA GLN A 110 5.13 6.16 6.66
C GLN A 110 4.69 5.03 5.72
N ALA A 111 4.94 3.77 6.09
CA ALA A 111 4.46 2.62 5.32
C ALA A 111 2.92 2.57 5.31
N ILE A 112 2.29 2.76 6.47
CA ILE A 112 0.82 2.83 6.60
C ILE A 112 0.27 3.97 5.75
N ASN A 113 0.76 5.20 5.96
CA ASN A 113 0.28 6.39 5.25
C ASN A 113 0.47 6.30 3.72
N SER A 114 1.44 5.51 3.25
CA SER A 114 1.65 5.31 1.81
C SER A 114 0.60 4.40 1.16
N LEU A 115 -0.08 3.54 1.93
CA LEU A 115 -1.11 2.62 1.46
C LEU A 115 -2.52 3.04 1.85
N GLU A 116 -2.69 3.79 2.94
CA GLU A 116 -3.99 4.19 3.49
C GLU A 116 -4.95 4.78 2.44
N PRO A 117 -4.57 5.73 1.55
CA PRO A 117 -5.51 6.29 0.58
C PRO A 117 -6.09 5.23 -0.37
N TYR A 118 -5.24 4.27 -0.76
CA TYR A 118 -5.65 3.20 -1.66
C TYR A 118 -6.54 2.18 -0.94
N LEU A 119 -6.21 1.84 0.29
CA LEU A 119 -6.94 0.86 1.09
C LEU A 119 -8.29 1.43 1.55
N THR A 120 -8.38 2.73 1.87
CA THR A 120 -9.64 3.42 2.12
C THR A 120 -10.53 3.45 0.87
N MET A 121 -9.96 3.80 -0.29
CA MET A 121 -10.74 3.81 -1.54
C MET A 121 -11.17 2.40 -1.97
N SER A 122 -10.38 1.38 -1.62
CA SER A 122 -10.74 -0.02 -1.82
C SER A 122 -11.92 -0.48 -0.96
N GLY A 123 -12.48 0.37 -0.07
CA GLY A 123 -13.50 0.12 0.97
C GLY A 123 -14.82 -0.58 0.60
N GLY A 124 -14.85 -1.34 -0.49
CA GLY A 124 -15.80 -2.40 -0.83
C GLY A 124 -15.13 -3.64 -1.45
N GLU A 125 -13.83 -3.83 -1.21
CA GLU A 125 -12.97 -4.88 -1.78
C GLU A 125 -12.89 -4.88 -3.32
N ARG A 126 -13.17 -3.74 -3.96
CA ARG A 126 -13.04 -3.56 -5.43
C ARG A 126 -11.61 -3.85 -5.90
N PHE A 127 -10.63 -3.46 -5.10
CA PHE A 127 -9.20 -3.58 -5.38
C PHE A 127 -8.52 -4.53 -4.38
N TYR A 128 -9.10 -5.71 -4.19
CA TYR A 128 -8.57 -6.70 -3.26
C TYR A 128 -7.31 -7.36 -3.80
N ASN A 129 -6.23 -7.26 -3.03
CA ASN A 129 -5.02 -8.05 -3.21
C ASN A 129 -4.65 -8.68 -1.86
N GLU A 130 -4.64 -10.01 -1.80
CA GLU A 130 -4.41 -10.76 -0.55
C GLU A 130 -3.12 -10.33 0.17
N ARG A 131 -2.02 -10.22 -0.58
CA ARG A 131 -0.70 -9.89 -0.03
C ARG A 131 -0.73 -8.48 0.56
N ILE A 132 -1.27 -7.52 -0.18
CA ILE A 132 -1.32 -6.11 0.25
C ILE A 132 -2.21 -5.96 1.48
N TYR A 133 -3.39 -6.57 1.52
CA TYR A 133 -4.27 -6.51 2.68
C TYR A 133 -3.64 -7.17 3.92
N ASN A 134 -3.02 -8.34 3.75
CA ASN A 134 -2.32 -9.02 4.83
C ASN A 134 -1.17 -8.17 5.38
N ASP A 135 -0.37 -7.57 4.51
CA ASP A 135 0.80 -6.81 4.92
C ASP A 135 0.42 -5.44 5.48
N TYR A 136 -0.61 -4.78 4.94
CA TYR A 136 -1.15 -3.55 5.51
C TYR A 136 -1.72 -3.77 6.91
N GLY A 137 -2.49 -4.85 7.10
CA GLY A 137 -2.93 -5.28 8.43
C GLY A 137 -1.75 -5.55 9.36
N TYR A 138 -0.68 -6.16 8.86
CA TYR A 138 0.54 -6.38 9.63
C TYR A 138 1.24 -5.06 10.00
N PHE A 139 1.33 -4.08 9.09
CA PHE A 139 1.90 -2.77 9.38
C PHE A 139 1.12 -2.06 10.49
N LEU A 140 -0.22 -2.07 10.42
CA LEU A 140 -1.10 -1.56 11.47
C LEU A 140 -0.88 -2.27 12.80
N GLN A 141 -0.82 -3.61 12.79
CA GLN A 141 -0.53 -4.39 14.00
C GLN A 141 0.81 -3.99 14.64
N GLN A 142 1.86 -3.82 13.83
CA GLN A 142 3.17 -3.40 14.33
C GLN A 142 3.19 -1.95 14.85
N ASN A 143 2.26 -1.13 14.36
CA ASN A 143 1.98 0.22 14.90
C ASN A 143 1.07 0.21 16.14
N LYS A 144 0.64 -0.98 16.61
CA LYS A 144 -0.30 -1.20 17.71
C LYS A 144 -1.74 -0.77 17.41
N ASP A 145 -2.08 -0.55 16.14
CA ASP A 145 -3.44 -0.28 15.67
C ASP A 145 -4.22 -1.59 15.52
N TYR A 146 -4.38 -2.32 16.62
CA TYR A 146 -4.88 -3.68 16.61
C TYR A 146 -6.31 -3.80 16.07
N ASP A 147 -7.20 -2.88 16.45
CA ASP A 147 -8.58 -2.83 15.97
C ASP A 147 -8.67 -2.70 14.44
N GLU A 148 -7.90 -1.77 13.86
CA GLU A 148 -7.84 -1.60 12.41
C GLU A 148 -7.18 -2.81 11.73
N SER A 149 -6.09 -3.35 12.28
CA SER A 149 -5.41 -4.53 11.72
C SER A 149 -6.38 -5.72 11.54
N ILE A 150 -7.26 -5.94 12.52
CA ILE A 150 -8.24 -7.04 12.51
C ILE A 150 -9.22 -6.88 11.35
N LYS A 151 -9.64 -5.66 11.00
CA LYS A 151 -10.57 -5.44 9.88
C LYS A 151 -9.98 -5.95 8.56
N TYR A 152 -8.71 -5.65 8.29
CA TYR A 152 -8.03 -6.12 7.07
C TYR A 152 -7.75 -7.63 7.10
N PHE A 153 -7.36 -8.16 8.26
CA PHE A 153 -7.15 -9.60 8.39
C PHE A 153 -8.44 -10.41 8.23
N GLU A 154 -9.58 -9.94 8.73
CA GLU A 154 -10.87 -10.63 8.53
C GLU A 154 -11.31 -10.63 7.06
N VAL A 155 -10.97 -9.59 6.27
CA VAL A 155 -11.15 -9.62 4.81
C VAL A 155 -10.31 -10.73 4.19
N VAL A 156 -9.01 -10.81 4.52
CA VAL A 156 -8.12 -11.85 4.00
C VAL A 156 -8.60 -13.25 4.40
N LYS A 157 -8.97 -13.45 5.66
CA LYS A 157 -9.50 -14.73 6.17
C LYS A 157 -10.78 -15.15 5.45
N ARG A 158 -11.69 -14.22 5.16
CA ARG A 158 -12.93 -14.52 4.42
C ARG A 158 -12.67 -14.90 2.97
N LYS A 159 -11.71 -14.22 2.30
CA LYS A 159 -11.36 -14.48 0.89
C LYS A 159 -10.48 -15.71 0.71
N ASN A 160 -9.57 -15.95 1.65
CA ASN A 160 -8.71 -17.13 1.69
C ASN A 160 -8.63 -17.72 3.12
N PRO A 161 -9.54 -18.65 3.45
CA PRO A 161 -9.55 -19.35 4.73
C PRO A 161 -8.33 -20.27 4.97
N ASN A 162 -7.46 -20.48 3.98
CA ASN A 162 -6.26 -21.30 4.09
C ASN A 162 -4.99 -20.46 4.27
N ARG A 163 -5.09 -19.12 4.30
CA ARG A 163 -3.94 -18.22 4.50
C ARG A 163 -3.43 -18.30 5.93
N MET A 164 -2.50 -19.22 6.21
CA MET A 164 -1.97 -19.46 7.56
C MET A 164 -1.54 -18.19 8.32
N ALA A 165 -0.80 -17.30 7.65
CA ALA A 165 -0.29 -16.06 8.26
C ALA A 165 -1.42 -15.18 8.85
N VAL A 166 -2.62 -15.17 8.24
CA VAL A 166 -3.73 -14.33 8.71
C VAL A 166 -4.24 -14.75 10.09
N TYR A 167 -4.26 -16.06 10.36
CA TYR A 167 -4.70 -16.59 11.65
C TYR A 167 -3.69 -16.30 12.75
N LEU A 168 -2.39 -16.38 12.44
CA LEU A 168 -1.35 -15.98 13.37
C LEU A 168 -1.47 -14.48 13.70
N ASN A 169 -1.64 -13.65 12.68
CA ASN A 169 -1.76 -12.21 12.84
C ASN A 169 -3.04 -11.81 13.61
N LEU A 170 -4.20 -12.39 13.29
CA LEU A 170 -5.44 -12.19 14.05
C LEU A 170 -5.26 -12.60 15.52
N ALA A 171 -4.63 -13.74 15.76
CA ALA A 171 -4.41 -14.23 17.11
C ALA A 171 -3.50 -13.30 17.91
N ASP A 172 -2.41 -12.82 17.32
CA ASP A 172 -1.48 -11.86 17.92
C ASP A 172 -2.21 -10.51 18.19
N SER A 173 -3.00 -9.97 17.26
CA SER A 173 -3.78 -8.74 17.50
C SER A 173 -4.82 -8.91 18.63
N PHE A 174 -5.58 -10.01 18.62
CA PHE A 174 -6.54 -10.28 19.70
C PHE A 174 -5.86 -10.53 21.05
N TRP A 175 -4.66 -11.10 21.06
CA TRP A 175 -3.87 -11.29 22.28
C TRP A 175 -3.52 -9.96 22.92
N GLU A 176 -2.98 -9.02 22.13
CA GLU A 176 -2.61 -7.68 22.61
C GLU A 176 -3.83 -6.88 23.10
N MET A 177 -4.99 -7.10 22.48
CA MET A 177 -6.28 -6.55 22.93
C MET A 177 -6.91 -7.29 24.12
N LYS A 178 -6.23 -8.29 24.72
CA LYS A 178 -6.74 -9.12 25.83
C LYS A 178 -8.04 -9.86 25.50
N SER A 179 -8.31 -10.09 24.22
CA SER A 179 -9.44 -10.87 23.72
C SER A 179 -9.10 -12.36 23.66
N THR A 180 -8.84 -12.97 24.82
CA THR A 180 -8.26 -14.32 24.96
C THR A 180 -9.00 -15.39 24.16
N VAL A 181 -10.33 -15.43 24.23
CA VAL A 181 -11.13 -16.44 23.50
C VAL A 181 -10.93 -16.35 21.99
N LYS A 182 -10.94 -15.14 21.43
CA LYS A 182 -10.72 -14.92 20.00
C LYS A 182 -9.28 -15.22 19.59
N SER A 183 -8.32 -14.85 20.43
CA SER A 183 -6.89 -15.12 20.22
C SER A 183 -6.62 -16.63 20.17
N MET A 184 -7.04 -17.38 21.20
CA MET A 184 -6.88 -18.84 21.27
C MET A 184 -7.53 -19.55 20.08
N SER A 185 -8.73 -19.13 19.68
CA SER A 185 -9.44 -19.69 18.53
C SER A 185 -8.61 -19.57 17.23
N ASN A 186 -8.05 -18.38 16.97
CA ASN A 186 -7.23 -18.15 15.79
C ASN A 186 -5.87 -18.88 15.87
N TYR A 187 -5.21 -18.93 17.03
CA TYR A 187 -3.99 -19.73 17.18
C TYR A 187 -4.23 -21.23 16.93
N ARG A 188 -5.35 -21.79 17.42
CA ARG A 188 -5.70 -23.20 17.17
C ARG A 188 -5.91 -23.45 15.67
N GLN A 189 -6.56 -22.53 14.97
CA GLN A 189 -6.73 -22.63 13.52
C GLN A 189 -5.40 -22.51 12.76
N TYR A 190 -4.50 -21.60 13.18
CA TYR A 190 -3.15 -21.52 12.64
C TYR A 190 -2.38 -22.84 12.82
N VAL A 191 -2.36 -23.40 14.04
CA VAL A 191 -1.71 -24.69 14.33
C VAL A 191 -2.29 -25.80 13.46
N LYS A 192 -3.62 -25.87 13.31
CA LYS A 192 -4.29 -26.87 12.47
C LYS A 192 -3.79 -26.80 11.02
N LEU A 193 -3.76 -25.60 10.42
CA LEU A 193 -3.30 -25.42 9.04
C LEU A 193 -1.81 -25.73 8.87
N MET A 194 -0.97 -25.30 9.83
CA MET A 194 0.47 -25.60 9.81
C MET A 194 0.73 -27.11 9.88
N LYS A 195 -0.04 -27.85 10.70
CA LYS A 195 0.04 -29.32 10.78
C LYS A 195 -0.38 -29.99 9.47
N MET A 196 -1.48 -29.53 8.87
CA MET A 196 -1.96 -30.06 7.58
C MET A 196 -0.96 -29.84 6.44
N ALA A 197 -0.17 -28.77 6.50
CA ALA A 197 0.90 -28.46 5.53
C ALA A 197 2.27 -29.08 5.89
N ASP A 198 2.35 -29.92 6.93
CA ASP A 198 3.61 -30.48 7.46
C ASP A 198 4.67 -29.41 7.86
N HIS A 199 4.23 -28.23 8.28
CA HIS A 199 5.08 -27.13 8.72
C HIS A 199 5.21 -27.07 10.25
N ASN A 200 5.11 -28.21 10.93
CA ASN A 200 5.11 -28.33 12.40
C ASN A 200 6.25 -27.57 13.09
N LYS A 201 7.46 -27.62 12.52
CA LYS A 201 8.67 -26.99 13.07
C LYS A 201 8.67 -25.46 12.99
N GLN A 202 7.79 -24.87 12.18
CA GLN A 202 7.69 -23.42 11.99
C GLN A 202 6.66 -22.78 12.93
N ILE A 203 5.93 -23.57 13.74
CA ILE A 203 4.99 -23.05 14.73
C ILE A 203 5.79 -22.38 15.86
N PRO A 204 5.63 -21.07 16.10
CA PRO A 204 6.34 -20.38 17.18
C PRO A 204 5.95 -20.93 18.56
N SER A 205 6.89 -21.06 19.50
CA SER A 205 6.61 -21.56 20.86
C SER A 205 5.50 -20.76 21.57
N ARG A 206 5.50 -19.43 21.40
CA ARG A 206 4.47 -18.53 21.94
C ARG A 206 3.05 -18.94 21.56
N VAL A 207 2.86 -19.54 20.38
CA VAL A 207 1.53 -20.00 19.95
C VAL A 207 1.06 -21.15 20.83
N LEU A 208 1.95 -22.11 21.13
CA LEU A 208 1.64 -23.28 21.94
C LEU A 208 1.41 -22.90 23.41
N GLU A 209 2.11 -21.89 23.91
CA GLU A 209 1.93 -21.34 25.26
C GLU A 209 0.56 -20.64 25.41
N ARG A 210 0.08 -19.97 24.35
CA ARG A 210 -1.13 -19.14 24.37
C ARG A 210 -2.42 -19.87 24.00
N ILE A 211 -2.37 -21.15 23.64
CA ILE A 211 -3.56 -21.99 23.35
C ILE A 211 -4.04 -22.83 24.53
N ASN A 212 -3.26 -22.85 25.62
CA ASN A 212 -3.53 -23.60 26.84
C ASN A 212 -4.25 -22.75 27.88
#